data_AF-A0A7C8GSB6-F1
#
_entry.id   AF-A0A7C8GSB6-F1
#
_cell.length_a   1.000
_cell.length_b   1.000
_cell.length_c   1.000
_cell.angle_alpha   90.00
_cell.angle_beta   90.00
_cell.angle_gamma   90.00
#
_symmetry.space_group_name_H-M   'P 1'
#
loop_
_entity.id
_entity.type
_entity.pdbx_description
1 polymer ?
#
loop_
_entity_poly.entity_id
_entity_poly.type
_entity_poly.pdbx_seq_one_letter_code
_entity_poly.pdbx_strand_id
1 'polypeptide(L)' 'MRKIKLEQLKSNIERNRMEANTIIRESLPPTRRKKSRSRSAAEREALDKIAVARWQKAVQEGKIKRISKRKMYYDYR' A
#
# COMPACT_ATOMS: atom_id res chain seq x y z
N MET A 1 -40.29 0.60 -5.54
CA MET A 1 -38.85 0.97 -5.49
C MET A 1 -38.71 2.48 -5.61
N ARG A 2 -37.93 3.12 -4.74
CA ARG A 2 -37.68 4.59 -4.83
C ARG A 2 -36.67 4.86 -5.95
N LYS A 3 -36.98 5.79 -6.85
CA LYS A 3 -36.07 6.25 -7.91
C LYS A 3 -35.23 7.39 -7.36
N ILE A 4 -33.91 7.22 -7.32
CA ILE A 4 -32.95 8.24 -6.87
C ILE A 4 -32.12 8.67 -8.07
N LYS A 5 -31.88 9.98 -8.24
CA LYS A 5 -31.02 10.48 -9.31
C LYS A 5 -29.57 10.09 -9.05
N LEU A 6 -28.82 9.74 -10.11
CA LEU A 6 -27.41 9.34 -10.00
C LEU A 6 -26.56 10.41 -9.29
N GLU A 7 -26.84 11.67 -9.53
CA GLU A 7 -26.13 12.81 -8.90
C GLU A 7 -26.37 12.87 -7.39
N GLN A 8 -27.60 12.63 -6.95
CA GLN A 8 -27.93 12.56 -5.52
C GLN A 8 -27.23 11.38 -4.85
N LEU A 9 -27.13 10.24 -5.55
CA LEU A 9 -26.38 9.09 -5.07
C LEU A 9 -24.88 9.41 -4.92
N LYS A 10 -24.27 10.05 -5.93
CA LYS A 10 -22.86 10.47 -5.87
C LYS A 10 -22.60 11.44 -4.73
N SER A 11 -23.44 12.47 -4.58
CA SER A 11 -23.32 13.45 -3.49
C SER A 11 -23.42 12.79 -2.10
N ASN A 12 -24.33 11.82 -1.94
CA ASN A 12 -24.47 11.07 -0.70
C ASN A 12 -23.25 10.19 -0.43
N ILE A 13 -22.69 9.53 -1.46
CA ILE A 13 -21.46 8.74 -1.33
C ILE A 13 -20.30 9.63 -0.90
N GLU A 14 -20.13 10.79 -1.52
CA GLU A 14 -19.04 11.71 -1.19
C GLU A 14 -19.17 12.27 0.23
N ARG A 15 -20.38 12.69 0.63
CA ARG A 15 -20.65 13.20 1.98
C ARG A 15 -20.32 12.16 3.05
N ASN A 16 -20.72 10.91 2.82
CA ASN A 16 -20.56 9.84 3.80
C ASN A 16 -19.20 9.15 3.73
N ARG A 17 -18.35 9.48 2.74
CA ARG A 17 -17.07 8.81 2.49
C ARG A 17 -16.12 8.93 3.68
N MET A 18 -16.06 10.12 4.30
CA MET A 18 -15.19 10.36 5.44
C MET A 18 -15.60 9.48 6.62
N GLU A 19 -16.88 9.50 6.98
CA GLU A 19 -17.45 8.73 8.09
C GLU A 19 -17.34 7.22 7.86
N ALA A 20 -17.61 6.74 6.64
CA ALA A 20 -17.43 5.34 6.29
C ALA A 20 -15.96 4.91 6.46
N ASN A 21 -15.00 5.75 6.05
CA ASN A 21 -13.59 5.46 6.19
C ASN A 21 -13.15 5.45 7.67
N THR A 22 -13.66 6.36 8.50
CA THR A 22 -13.34 6.36 9.94
C THR A 22 -13.86 5.12 10.63
N ILE A 23 -15.12 4.73 10.36
CA ILE A 23 -15.72 3.50 10.89
C ILE A 23 -14.93 2.27 10.43
N ILE A 24 -14.56 2.20 9.15
CA ILE A 24 -13.74 1.09 8.63
C ILE A 24 -12.39 1.03 9.34
N ARG A 25 -11.74 2.18 9.59
CA ARG A 25 -10.45 2.22 10.28
C ARG A 25 -10.58 1.77 11.74
N GLU A 26 -11.61 2.24 12.43
CA GLU A 26 -11.83 1.95 13.86
C GLU A 26 -12.33 0.53 14.12
N SER A 27 -13.07 -0.05 13.17
CA SER A 27 -13.53 -1.45 13.25
C SER A 27 -12.43 -2.47 12.93
N LEU A 28 -11.28 -2.04 12.41
CA LEU A 28 -10.15 -2.92 12.15
C LEU A 28 -9.39 -3.21 13.46
N PRO A 29 -8.91 -4.45 13.65
CA PRO A 29 -8.10 -4.77 14.82
C PRO A 29 -6.80 -3.94 14.82
N PRO A 30 -6.27 -3.58 16.01
CA PRO A 30 -5.06 -2.77 16.14
C PRO A 30 -3.79 -3.49 15.64
N THR A 31 -3.91 -4.78 15.33
CA THR A 31 -2.82 -5.62 14.84
C THR A 31 -2.73 -5.63 13.33
N ARG A 32 -1.52 -5.87 12.80
CA ARG A 32 -1.30 -5.98 11.36
C ARG A 32 -2.15 -7.11 10.79
N ARG A 33 -3.13 -6.76 9.96
CA ARG A 33 -3.96 -7.73 9.24
C ARG A 33 -3.10 -8.60 8.32
N LYS A 34 -3.07 -9.91 8.58
CA LYS A 34 -2.46 -10.87 7.66
C LYS A 34 -3.31 -10.92 6.39
N LYS A 35 -2.70 -10.70 5.23
CA LYS A 35 -3.37 -10.93 3.95
C LYS A 35 -3.49 -12.44 3.76
N SER A 36 -4.72 -12.94 3.66
CA SER A 36 -4.99 -14.38 3.47
C SER A 36 -4.88 -14.82 2.02
N ARG A 37 -4.98 -13.89 1.06
CA ARG A 37 -4.92 -14.24 -0.36
C ARG A 37 -3.49 -14.48 -0.83
N SER A 38 -3.31 -15.55 -1.61
CA SER A 38 -2.12 -15.71 -2.44
C SER A 38 -2.09 -14.62 -3.52
N ARG A 39 -0.87 -14.18 -3.86
CA ARG A 39 -0.66 -13.24 -4.98
C ARG A 39 -0.73 -14.02 -6.29
N SER A 40 -1.27 -13.39 -7.33
CA SER A 40 -1.19 -13.97 -8.68
C SER A 40 0.26 -13.99 -9.19
N ALA A 41 0.55 -14.76 -10.23
CA ALA A 41 1.88 -14.77 -10.84
C ALA A 41 2.29 -13.37 -11.35
N ALA A 42 1.42 -12.73 -12.12
CA ALA A 42 1.66 -11.38 -12.64
C ALA A 42 1.88 -10.34 -11.52
N GLU A 43 1.15 -10.43 -10.41
CA GLU A 43 1.32 -9.52 -9.28
C GLU A 43 2.69 -9.72 -8.61
N ARG A 44 3.15 -10.97 -8.46
CA ARG A 44 4.48 -11.27 -7.91
C ARG A 44 5.57 -10.69 -8.79
N GLU A 45 5.50 -10.96 -10.10
CA GLU A 45 6.48 -10.44 -11.07
C GLU A 45 6.55 -8.91 -11.06
N ALA A 46 5.39 -8.24 -11.00
CA ALA A 46 5.34 -6.79 -10.92
C ALA A 46 5.99 -6.27 -9.64
N LEU A 47 5.70 -6.88 -8.49
CA LEU A 47 6.29 -6.49 -7.21
C LEU A 47 7.81 -6.74 -7.17
N ASP A 48 8.27 -7.85 -7.75
CA ASP A 48 9.70 -8.17 -7.83
C ASP A 48 10.44 -7.15 -8.68
N LYS A 49 9.88 -6.77 -9.84
CA LYS A 49 10.43 -5.69 -10.69
C LYS A 49 10.51 -4.36 -9.93
N ILE A 50 9.46 -3.99 -9.21
CA ILE A 50 9.43 -2.76 -8.40
C ILE A 50 10.50 -2.82 -7.30
N ALA A 51 10.64 -3.96 -6.61
CA ALA A 51 11.61 -4.14 -5.54
C ALA A 51 13.05 -4.00 -6.05
N VAL A 52 13.37 -4.66 -7.17
CA VAL A 52 14.69 -4.57 -7.80
C VAL A 52 14.99 -3.15 -8.26
N ALA A 53 14.04 -2.47 -8.91
CA ALA A 53 14.22 -1.10 -9.37
C ALA A 53 14.47 -0.13 -8.19
N ARG A 54 13.71 -0.27 -7.09
CA ARG A 54 13.91 0.52 -5.87
C ARG A 54 15.28 0.27 -5.23
N TRP A 55 15.71 -1.00 -5.20
CA TRP A 55 17.02 -1.36 -4.69
C TRP A 55 18.14 -0.71 -5.51
N GLN A 56 18.09 -0.85 -6.84
CA GLN A 56 19.08 -0.24 -7.74
C GLN A 56 19.15 1.28 -7.57
N LYS A 57 17.99 1.93 -7.48
CA LYS A 57 17.91 3.37 -7.19
C LYS A 57 18.58 3.73 -5.86
N ALA A 58 18.31 2.99 -4.80
CA ALA A 58 18.94 3.23 -3.49
C ALA A 58 20.46 3.01 -3.50
N VAL A 59 20.95 2.05 -4.29
CA VAL A 59 22.39 1.85 -4.50
C VAL A 59 22.99 3.05 -5.25
N GLN A 60 22.34 3.51 -6.32
CA GLN A 60 22.78 4.66 -7.10
C GLN A 60 22.80 5.96 -6.27
N GLU A 61 21.80 6.14 -5.41
CA GLU A 61 21.71 7.28 -4.47
C GLU A 61 22.70 7.17 -3.29
N GLY A 62 23.50 6.10 -3.20
CA GLY A 62 24.47 5.91 -2.12
C GLY A 62 23.85 5.58 -0.76
N LYS A 63 22.55 5.25 -0.71
CA LYS A 63 21.84 4.87 0.52
C LYS A 63 22.24 3.48 1.02
N ILE A 64 22.73 2.60 0.14
CA ILE A 64 23.22 1.28 0.52
C ILE A 64 24.72 1.35 0.84
N LYS A 65 25.06 1.26 2.12
CA LYS A 65 26.45 1.21 2.59
C LYS A 65 26.83 -0.21 2.98
N ARG A 66 27.81 -0.80 2.30
CA ARG A 66 28.34 -2.13 2.66
C ARG A 66 29.40 -1.97 3.73
N ILE A 67 29.15 -2.52 4.92
CA ILE A 67 30.07 -2.49 6.06
C ILE A 67 31.02 -3.69 6.00
N SER A 68 30.53 -4.85 5.57
CA SER A 68 31.34 -6.05 5.36
C SER A 68 30.69 -6.99 4.34
N LYS A 69 31.35 -8.12 4.03
CA LYS A 69 30.81 -9.15 3.12
C LYS A 69 29.40 -9.63 3.52
N ARG A 70 29.04 -9.56 4.80
CA ARG A 70 27.73 -10.02 5.33
C ARG A 70 26.90 -8.91 5.99
N LYS A 71 27.38 -7.67 6.02
CA LYS A 71 26.70 -6.56 6.68
C LYS A 71 26.53 -5.38 5.73
N MET A 72 25.29 -4.93 5.61
CA MET A 72 24.90 -3.74 4.88
C MET A 72 24.01 -2.86 5.75
N TYR A 73 24.09 -1.56 5.53
CA TYR A 73 23.29 -0.55 6.19
C TYR A 73 22.52 0.26 5.14
N TYR A 74 21.24 0.50 5.40
CA TYR A 74 20.41 1.36 4.58
C TYR A 74 20.32 2.72 5.26
N ASP A 75 20.83 3.76 4.61
CA ASP A 75 20.76 5.14 5.08
C ASP A 75 19.37 5.71 4.75
N TYR A 76 18.58 5.96 5.80
CA TYR A 76 17.21 6.49 5.68
C TYR A 76 17.15 8.03 5.64
N ARG A 77 18.30 8.70 5.66
CA ARG A 77 18.42 10.16 5.59
C ARG A 77 18.21 10.70 4.18
#